data_AF-A0A6P1Q1D2-F1
#
_entry.id   AF-A0A6P1Q1D2-F1
#
_cell.length_a   1.000
_cell.length_b   1.000
_cell.length_c   1.000
_cell.angle_alpha   90.00
_cell.angle_beta   90.00
_cell.angle_gamma   90.00
#
_symmetry.space_group_name_H-M   'P 1'
#
loop_
_entity.id
_entity.type
_entity.pdbx_description
1 polymer ?
#
loop_
_entity_poly.entity_id
_entity_poly.type
_entity_poly.pdbx_seq_one_letter_code
_entity_poly.pdbx_strand_id
1 'polypeptide(L)' 'MDAKPPELDSLLRDIWQQQGCAYSTPQGAPFDSPRACAGCGRPIAPSVLAVQPMATHCHYCRSGS' A
#
# COMPACT_ATOMS: atom_id res chain seq x y z
N MET A 1 -9.77 23.35 -43.69
CA MET A 1 -8.94 23.28 -42.47
C MET A 1 -9.82 23.71 -41.33
N ASP A 2 -10.64 22.77 -40.85
CA ASP A 2 -11.68 23.00 -39.88
C ASP A 2 -11.05 23.10 -38.49
N ALA A 3 -10.86 24.34 -38.04
CA ALA A 3 -10.34 24.63 -36.71
C ALA A 3 -11.35 24.14 -35.67
N LYS A 4 -11.03 23.04 -34.99
CA LYS A 4 -11.81 22.54 -33.85
C LYS A 4 -11.97 23.67 -32.82
N PRO A 5 -13.20 24.01 -32.40
CA PRO A 5 -13.41 25.11 -31.46
C PRO A 5 -12.69 24.80 -30.14
N PRO A 6 -11.89 25.73 -29.58
CA PRO A 6 -11.10 25.52 -28.35
C PRO A 6 -11.98 25.24 -27.12
N GLU A 7 -13.26 25.58 -27.22
CA GLU A 7 -14.32 25.31 -26.25
C GLU A 7 -14.53 23.81 -26.02
N LEU A 8 -14.42 22.99 -27.08
CA LEU A 8 -14.68 21.55 -27.00
C LEU A 8 -13.59 20.82 -26.20
N ASP A 9 -12.34 21.22 -26.36
CA ASP A 9 -11.22 20.66 -25.59
C ASP A 9 -11.30 21.06 -24.11
N SER A 10 -11.75 22.28 -23.83
CA SER A 10 -11.96 22.76 -22.46
C SER A 10 -13.12 22.04 -21.79
N LEU A 11 -14.23 21.85 -22.50
CA LEU A 11 -15.40 21.09 -22.03
C LEU A 11 -15.04 19.62 -21.76
N LEU A 12 -14.30 18.97 -22.65
CA LEU A 12 -13.86 17.58 -22.45
C LEU A 12 -12.94 17.44 -21.23
N ARG A 13 -12.07 18.42 -20.98
CA ARG A 13 -11.18 18.43 -19.81
C ARG A 13 -11.95 18.64 -18.51
N ASP A 14 -12.93 19.55 -18.52
CA ASP A 14 -13.82 19.81 -17.39
C ASP A 14 -14.67 18.57 -17.04
N ILE A 15 -15.26 17.93 -18.06
CA ILE A 15 -15.98 16.66 -17.90
C ILE A 15 -15.07 15.57 -17.32
N TRP A 16 -13.83 15.47 -17.81
CA TRP A 16 -12.87 14.47 -17.32
C TRP A 16 -12.45 14.71 -15.86
N GLN A 17 -12.30 15.97 -15.45
CA GLN A 17 -12.00 16.32 -14.05
C GLN A 17 -13.22 16.15 -13.13
N GLN A 18 -14.42 16.52 -13.58
CA GLN A 18 -15.66 16.42 -12.79
C GLN A 18 -16.14 14.98 -12.62
N GLN A 19 -15.92 14.10 -13.61
CA GLN A 19 -16.33 12.70 -13.54
C GLN A 19 -15.45 11.85 -12.60
N GLY A 20 -14.47 12.45 -11.91
CA GLY A 20 -13.73 11.74 -10.87
C GLY A 20 -12.90 10.58 -11.40
N CYS A 21 -12.60 10.55 -12.71
CA CYS A 21 -11.52 9.75 -13.28
C CYS A 21 -10.15 10.31 -12.87
N ALA A 22 -10.02 10.75 -11.62
CA ALA A 22 -8.75 10.80 -10.93
C ALA A 22 -8.19 9.40 -11.06
N TYR A 23 -7.08 9.28 -11.77
CA TYR A 23 -6.29 8.07 -11.85
C TYR A 23 -6.14 7.56 -10.41
N SER A 24 -6.91 6.52 -10.06
CA SER A 24 -6.86 5.87 -8.76
C SER A 24 -5.48 5.25 -8.68
N THR A 25 -4.49 6.05 -8.31
CA THR A 25 -3.16 5.58 -8.05
C THR A 25 -3.37 4.53 -6.97
N PRO A 26 -3.00 3.26 -7.20
CA PRO A 26 -3.15 2.26 -6.16
C PRO A 26 -2.41 2.82 -4.96
N GLN A 27 -3.15 3.20 -3.92
CA GLN A 27 -2.56 3.66 -2.69
C GLN A 27 -1.75 2.46 -2.21
N GLY A 28 -0.42 2.55 -2.35
CA GLY A 28 0.48 1.52 -1.87
C GLY A 28 0.13 1.27 -0.42
N ALA A 29 -0.08 0.01 -0.04
CA ALA A 29 -0.38 -0.33 1.34
C ALA A 29 0.66 0.35 2.25
N PRO A 30 0.24 0.99 3.35
CA PRO A 30 1.18 1.63 4.25
C PRO A 30 2.25 0.62 4.66
N PHE A 31 3.52 1.02 4.56
CA PHE A 31 4.65 0.18 4.95
C PHE A 31 4.55 -0.08 6.46
N ASP A 32 4.10 -1.28 6.84
CA ASP A 32 4.09 -1.71 8.22
C ASP A 32 5.50 -2.19 8.59
N SER A 33 6.13 -1.55 9.58
CA SER A 33 7.49 -1.92 9.97
C SER A 33 7.49 -3.35 10.52
N PRO A 34 8.39 -4.24 10.05
CA PRO A 34 8.39 -5.63 10.48
C PRO A 34 8.64 -5.71 11.98
N ARG A 35 7.75 -6.40 12.72
CA ARG A 35 7.94 -6.61 14.16
C ARG A 35 9.23 -7.38 14.42
N ALA A 36 10.05 -6.87 15.33
CA ALA A 36 11.28 -7.52 15.75
C ALA A 36 11.05 -8.48 16.93
N CYS A 37 11.82 -9.56 16.96
CA CYS A 37 11.88 -10.51 18.06
C CYS A 37 12.52 -9.86 19.29
N ALA A 38 11.88 -9.96 20.44
CA ALA A 38 12.39 -9.42 21.70
C ALA A 38 13.71 -10.08 22.16
N GLY A 39 13.94 -11.35 21.81
CA GLY A 39 15.13 -12.09 22.23
C GLY A 39 16.37 -11.85 21.37
N CYS A 40 16.22 -11.73 20.04
CA CYS A 40 17.35 -11.68 19.12
C CYS A 40 17.35 -10.49 18.15
N GLY A 41 16.34 -9.61 18.23
CA GLY A 41 16.22 -8.43 17.37
C GLY A 41 15.89 -8.72 15.89
N ARG A 42 15.86 -10.00 15.48
CA ARG A 42 15.52 -10.38 14.10
C ARG A 42 14.04 -10.18 13.81
N PRO A 43 13.66 -9.84 12.57
CA PRO A 43 12.25 -9.72 12.19
C PRO A 43 11.50 -11.03 12.41
N ILE A 44 10.30 -10.94 12.98
CA ILE A 44 9.37 -12.06 13.12
C ILE A 44 8.74 -12.30 11.75
N ALA A 45 8.77 -13.56 11.30
CA ALA A 45 8.24 -13.92 9.99
C ALA A 45 6.75 -13.54 9.88
N PRO A 46 6.29 -12.99 8.73
CA PRO A 46 4.89 -12.65 8.51
C PRO A 46 3.94 -13.84 8.71
N SER A 47 4.37 -15.05 8.37
CA SER A 47 3.61 -16.28 8.61
C SER A 47 3.33 -16.54 10.09
N VAL A 48 4.27 -16.20 10.97
CA VAL A 48 4.09 -16.29 12.42
C VAL A 48 3.11 -15.23 12.90
N LEU A 49 3.22 -14.00 12.38
CA LEU A 49 2.30 -12.91 12.73
C LEU A 49 0.88 -13.11 12.19
N ALA A 50 0.73 -13.79 11.05
CA ALA A 50 -0.57 -14.13 10.49
C ALA A 50 -1.33 -15.14 11.38
N VAL A 51 -0.63 -16.09 11.99
CA VAL A 51 -1.22 -17.07 12.91
C VAL A 51 -1.31 -16.53 14.34
N GLN A 52 -0.31 -15.74 14.76
CA GLN A 52 -0.21 -15.16 16.10
C GLN A 52 0.18 -13.68 16.01
N PRO A 53 -0.80 -12.78 15.85
CA PRO A 53 -0.55 -11.34 15.69
C PRO A 53 0.13 -10.70 16.89
N MET A 54 0.11 -11.33 18.07
CA MET A 54 0.77 -10.84 19.29
C MET A 54 2.09 -11.57 19.60
N ALA A 55 2.66 -12.31 18.64
CA ALA A 55 3.95 -12.96 18.83
C ALA A 55 5.06 -11.92 19.11
N THR A 56 5.81 -12.14 20.18
CA THR A 56 6.95 -11.31 20.60
C THR A 56 8.31 -11.98 20.34
N HIS A 57 8.32 -13.27 20.00
CA HIS A 57 9.52 -14.07 19.78
C HIS A 57 9.46 -14.77 18.42
N CYS A 58 10.59 -14.84 17.72
CA CYS A 58 10.71 -15.60 16.49
C CYS A 58 10.70 -17.11 16.76
N HIS A 59 10.48 -17.90 15.69
CA HIS A 59 10.42 -19.36 15.79
C HIS A 59 11.67 -19.95 16.46
N TYR A 60 12.87 -19.46 16.10
CA TYR A 60 14.14 -19.92 16.67
C TYR A 60 14.25 -19.68 18.19
N CYS A 61 13.92 -18.48 18.65
CA CYS A 61 13.94 -18.18 20.09
C CYS A 61 12.85 -18.94 20.85
N ARG A 62 11.69 -19.20 20.24
CA ARG A 62 10.66 -20.06 20.87
C ARG A 62 11.08 -21.53 20.96
N SER A 63 11.86 -22.03 19.99
CA SER A 63 12.33 -23.42 20.00
C SER A 63 13.52 -23.68 20.93
N GLY A 64 14.08 -22.65 21.58
CA GLY A 64 15.15 -22.80 22.58
C GLY A 64 16.54 -23.11 22.02
N SER A 65 16.89 -22.53 20.86
CA SER A 65 18.24 -22.58 20.29
C SER A 65 19.26 -21.78 21.10
#